data_AF-A0A809RA84-F1
#
_entry.id   AF-A0A809RA84-F1
#
_cell.length_a   1.000
_cell.length_b   1.000
_cell.length_c   1.000
_cell.angle_alpha   90.00
_cell.angle_beta   90.00
_cell.angle_gamma   90.00
#
_symmetry.space_group_name_H-M   'P 1'
#
loop_
_entity.id
_entity.type
_entity.pdbx_description
1 polymer ?
#
loop_
_entity_poly.entity_id
_entity_poly.type
_entity_poly.pdbx_seq_one_letter_code
_entity_poly.pdbx_strand_id
1 'polypeptide(L)'
;MRLAPARRPTVSDTSHGWLVLRGASGNNLRRIDVAIPRGLFTCVTGVSGSGKSTLVQDTLFPRLMYEVYGTRTTWAAHESLEGFEGIDKIIDIDQSPIGRTPRSNPATYTGTFDMIRELFAMTPDAKMRGYKNGRFSFNVKGGRCEACKGDGIIKIEMHFLPDVYVPCEVCKGRRKSTGCADP
;
A
#
# COMPACT_ATOMS: atom_id res chain seq x y z
N MET A 1 9.74 6.83 32.64
CA MET A 1 8.95 8.03 32.28
C MET A 1 7.64 7.56 31.67
N ARG A 2 6.54 7.48 32.45
CA ARG A 2 5.23 7.11 31.92
C ARG A 2 4.63 8.36 31.29
N LEU A 3 4.65 8.45 29.97
CA LEU A 3 3.81 9.41 29.24
C LEU A 3 2.36 9.12 29.64
N ALA A 4 1.72 10.07 30.34
CA ALA A 4 0.27 10.03 30.47
C ALA A 4 -0.31 9.95 29.05
N PRO A 5 -1.24 9.02 28.77
CA PRO A 5 -1.82 8.95 27.44
C PRO A 5 -2.47 10.31 27.14
N ALA A 6 -2.09 10.91 26.02
CA ALA A 6 -2.73 12.13 25.53
C ALA A 6 -4.25 11.92 25.54
N ARG A 7 -5.00 12.90 26.06
CA ARG A 7 -6.47 12.83 26.09
C ARG A 7 -6.97 12.51 24.67
N ARG A 8 -7.83 11.51 24.55
CA ARG A 8 -8.46 11.16 23.27
C ARG A 8 -9.32 12.36 22.85
N PRO A 9 -9.12 12.94 21.65
CA PRO A 9 -9.97 14.02 21.16
C PRO A 9 -11.43 13.56 21.15
N THR A 10 -12.32 14.38 21.71
CA THR A 10 -13.77 14.12 21.72
C THR A 10 -14.43 14.84 20.55
N VAL A 11 -15.67 14.48 20.21
CA VAL A 11 -16.44 15.16 19.15
C VAL A 11 -16.63 16.66 19.44
N SER A 12 -16.48 17.11 20.69
CA SER A 12 -16.47 18.53 21.06
C SER A 12 -15.15 19.26 20.73
N ASP A 13 -14.09 18.53 20.39
CA ASP A 13 -12.79 19.05 19.98
C ASP A 13 -12.71 19.16 18.46
N THR A 14 -13.62 19.94 17.86
CA THR A 14 -13.65 20.24 16.42
C THR A 14 -12.71 21.38 16.05
N SER A 15 -11.63 21.55 16.81
CA SER A 15 -10.60 22.57 16.59
C SER A 15 -10.03 22.55 15.16
N HIS A 16 -10.11 21.42 14.48
CA HIS A 16 -9.62 21.21 13.12
C HIS A 16 -10.71 21.36 12.03
N GLY A 17 -11.94 21.73 12.41
CA GLY A 17 -13.06 21.94 11.49
C GLY A 17 -13.74 20.65 10.99
N TRP A 18 -14.57 20.81 9.96
CA TRP A 18 -15.37 19.74 9.35
C TRP A 18 -15.16 19.71 7.85
N LEU A 19 -15.08 18.51 7.29
CA LEU A 19 -15.19 18.28 5.86
C LEU A 19 -16.65 17.99 5.52
N VAL A 20 -17.27 18.78 4.65
CA VAL A 20 -18.70 18.70 4.37
C VAL A 20 -18.93 18.39 2.91
N LEU A 21 -19.55 17.24 2.63
CA LEU A 21 -19.98 16.80 1.31
C LEU A 21 -21.50 17.01 1.21
N ARG A 22 -21.96 17.81 0.25
CA ARG A 22 -23.39 18.09 0.05
C ARG A 22 -23.96 17.41 -1.18
N GLY A 23 -25.21 16.98 -1.09
CA GLY A 23 -26.00 16.46 -2.20
C GLY A 23 -25.42 15.21 -2.86
N ALA A 24 -24.69 14.37 -2.11
CA ALA A 24 -24.10 13.15 -2.63
C ALA A 24 -25.19 12.20 -3.17
N SER A 25 -25.14 11.91 -4.46
CA SER A 25 -26.21 11.29 -5.25
C SER A 25 -25.72 10.20 -6.22
N GLY A 26 -24.45 9.79 -6.12
CA GLY A 26 -23.92 8.67 -6.89
C GLY A 26 -24.62 7.33 -6.56
N ASN A 27 -24.75 6.47 -7.57
CA ASN A 27 -25.38 5.15 -7.47
C ASN A 27 -26.74 5.19 -6.75
N ASN A 28 -26.83 4.60 -5.55
CA ASN A 28 -28.05 4.52 -4.75
C ASN A 28 -28.13 5.56 -3.62
N LEU A 29 -27.19 6.52 -3.55
CA LEU A 29 -27.23 7.60 -2.56
C LEU A 29 -28.42 8.53 -2.85
N ARG A 30 -29.17 8.88 -1.80
CA ARG A 30 -30.42 9.65 -1.91
C ARG A 30 -30.20 11.14 -1.65
N ARG A 31 -29.25 11.76 -2.36
CA ARG A 31 -28.89 13.18 -2.23
C ARG A 31 -28.62 13.57 -0.77
N ILE A 32 -27.62 12.92 -0.18
CA ILE A 32 -27.31 13.05 1.25
C ILE A 32 -26.23 14.11 1.50
N ASP A 33 -26.34 14.78 2.63
CA ASP A 33 -25.31 15.67 3.17
C ASP A 33 -24.55 14.95 4.29
N VAL A 34 -23.22 15.01 4.25
CA VAL A 34 -22.34 14.33 5.21
C VAL A 34 -21.28 15.30 5.71
N ALA A 35 -21.20 15.45 7.04
CA ALA A 35 -20.14 16.21 7.70
C ALA A 35 -19.20 15.25 8.45
N ILE A 36 -17.91 15.31 8.13
CA ILE A 36 -16.85 14.47 8.69
C ILE A 36 -15.94 15.36 9.54
N PRO A 37 -15.84 15.13 10.86
CA PRO A 37 -14.99 15.94 11.71
C PRO A 37 -13.52 15.64 11.44
N ARG A 38 -12.70 16.69 11.33
CA ARG A 38 -11.25 16.55 11.13
C ARG A 38 -10.54 16.31 12.45
N GLY A 39 -9.42 15.59 12.41
CA GLY A 39 -8.62 15.26 13.60
C GLY A 39 -9.21 14.16 14.48
N LEU A 40 -10.35 13.56 14.07
CA LEU A 40 -11.01 12.47 14.78
C LEU A 40 -10.93 11.16 13.99
N PHE A 41 -11.06 10.05 14.72
CA PHE A 41 -11.22 8.73 14.11
C PHE A 41 -12.68 8.51 13.72
N THR A 42 -13.00 8.70 12.44
CA THR A 42 -14.36 8.57 11.91
C THR A 42 -14.57 7.20 11.26
N CYS A 43 -15.65 6.52 11.64
CA CYS A 43 -16.08 5.26 11.03
C CYS A 43 -17.35 5.49 10.20
N VAL A 44 -17.35 5.03 8.95
CA VAL A 44 -18.55 4.95 8.10
C VAL A 44 -19.07 3.51 8.13
N THR A 45 -20.24 3.28 8.71
CA THR A 45 -20.82 1.94 8.93
C THR A 45 -22.17 1.77 8.23
N GLY A 46 -22.67 0.54 8.19
CA GLY A 46 -23.94 0.20 7.53
C GLY A 46 -23.90 -1.15 6.81
N VAL A 47 -25.08 -1.68 6.47
CA VAL A 47 -25.23 -2.99 5.80
C VAL A 47 -24.61 -3.01 4.40
N SER A 48 -24.32 -4.20 3.86
CA SER A 48 -23.86 -4.32 2.47
C SER A 48 -24.86 -3.69 1.50
N GLY A 49 -24.37 -3.00 0.46
CA GLY A 49 -25.22 -2.28 -0.49
C GLY A 49 -25.75 -0.92 -0.01
N SER A 50 -25.48 -0.49 1.23
CA SER A 50 -25.98 0.81 1.74
C SER A 50 -25.34 2.06 1.11
N GLY A 51 -24.37 1.91 0.20
CA GLY A 51 -23.70 3.02 -0.47
C GLY A 51 -22.42 3.55 0.20
N LYS A 52 -21.84 2.84 1.18
CA LYS A 52 -20.60 3.25 1.87
C LYS A 52 -19.42 3.47 0.91
N SER A 53 -19.17 2.50 0.03
CA SER A 53 -18.10 2.60 -0.99
C SER A 53 -18.39 3.73 -1.96
N THR A 54 -19.64 3.88 -2.41
CA THR A 54 -20.04 5.02 -3.24
C THR A 54 -19.74 6.37 -2.58
N LEU A 55 -20.07 6.49 -1.29
CA LEU A 55 -19.85 7.72 -0.54
C LEU A 55 -18.35 8.02 -0.38
N VAL A 56 -17.58 7.04 0.10
CA VAL A 56 -16.17 7.26 0.48
C VAL A 56 -15.22 7.10 -0.70
N GLN A 57 -15.28 5.97 -1.41
CA GLN A 57 -14.32 5.59 -2.45
C GLN A 57 -14.64 6.20 -3.81
N ASP A 58 -15.92 6.31 -4.17
CA ASP A 58 -16.31 6.78 -5.51
C ASP A 58 -16.62 8.28 -5.55
N THR A 59 -17.03 8.88 -4.42
CA THR A 59 -17.36 10.32 -4.33
C THR A 59 -16.27 11.10 -3.59
N LEU A 60 -16.13 10.87 -2.29
CA LEU A 60 -15.32 11.72 -1.41
C LEU A 60 -13.82 11.67 -1.75
N PHE A 61 -13.26 10.48 -1.86
CA PHE A 61 -11.84 10.29 -2.10
C PHE A 61 -11.37 10.89 -3.45
N PRO A 62 -11.94 10.53 -4.63
CA PRO A 62 -11.51 11.12 -5.89
C PRO A 62 -11.73 12.63 -5.94
N ARG A 63 -12.80 13.16 -5.32
CA ARG A 63 -12.99 14.60 -5.22
C ARG A 63 -11.89 15.28 -4.40
N LEU A 64 -11.54 14.72 -3.23
CA LEU A 64 -10.43 15.23 -2.42
C LEU A 64 -9.07 15.14 -3.14
N MET A 65 -8.84 14.05 -3.90
CA MET A 65 -7.62 13.90 -4.71
C MET A 65 -7.52 14.99 -5.79
N TYR A 66 -8.65 15.43 -6.32
CA TYR A 66 -8.71 16.54 -7.27
C TYR A 66 -8.42 17.88 -6.60
N GLU A 67 -9.06 18.18 -5.45
CA GLU A 67 -8.84 19.44 -4.74
C GLU A 67 -7.39 19.60 -4.24
N VAL A 68 -6.81 18.53 -3.68
CA VAL A 68 -5.47 18.60 -3.04
C VAL A 68 -4.34 18.45 -4.05
N TYR A 69 -4.50 17.59 -5.07
CA TYR A 69 -3.41 17.25 -5.99
C TYR A 69 -3.71 17.54 -7.47
N GLY A 70 -4.93 17.94 -7.83
CA GLY A 70 -5.34 18.06 -9.24
C GLY A 70 -5.40 16.72 -9.98
N THR A 71 -5.55 15.60 -9.26
CA THR A 71 -5.58 14.24 -9.84
C THR A 71 -6.96 13.60 -9.68
N ARG A 72 -7.25 12.54 -10.47
CA ARG A 72 -8.57 11.88 -10.55
C ARG A 72 -9.70 12.84 -10.95
N THR A 73 -9.96 12.91 -12.25
CA THR A 73 -10.95 13.83 -12.83
C THR A 73 -12.39 13.26 -12.84
N THR A 74 -12.60 12.08 -12.27
CA THR A 74 -13.89 11.40 -12.25
C THR A 74 -14.28 11.01 -10.83
N TRP A 75 -15.50 11.36 -10.45
CA TRP A 75 -16.11 11.06 -9.15
C TRP A 75 -17.63 10.93 -9.32
N ALA A 76 -18.29 10.29 -8.36
CA ALA A 76 -19.74 10.20 -8.31
C ALA A 76 -20.40 11.56 -8.01
N ALA A 77 -21.65 11.73 -8.45
CA ALA A 77 -22.38 12.98 -8.37
C ALA A 77 -22.54 13.51 -6.93
N HIS A 78 -22.26 14.80 -6.75
CA HIS A 78 -22.46 15.58 -5.53
C HIS A 78 -22.58 17.07 -5.91
N GLU A 79 -23.03 17.91 -4.98
CA GLU A 79 -23.23 19.35 -5.21
C GLU A 79 -21.99 20.17 -4.86
N SER A 80 -21.48 20.02 -3.64
CA SER A 80 -20.30 20.73 -3.16
C SER A 80 -19.48 19.88 -2.19
N LEU A 81 -18.19 20.21 -2.12
CA LEU A 81 -17.28 19.75 -1.07
C LEU A 81 -16.67 21.01 -0.42
N GLU A 82 -16.78 21.11 0.89
CA GLU A 82 -16.35 22.28 1.70
C GLU A 82 -15.44 21.80 2.84
N GLY A 83 -14.56 22.66 3.35
CA GLY A 83 -13.75 22.37 4.54
C GLY A 83 -12.53 21.47 4.30
N PHE A 84 -12.12 21.35 3.03
CA PHE A 84 -10.90 20.65 2.62
C PHE A 84 -9.65 21.53 2.76
N GLU A 85 -9.82 22.83 3.06
CA GLU A 85 -8.73 23.77 3.25
C GLU A 85 -7.82 23.33 4.41
N GLY A 86 -6.51 23.30 4.16
CA GLY A 86 -5.51 22.84 5.12
C GLY A 86 -5.42 21.32 5.27
N ILE A 87 -5.96 20.54 4.31
CA ILE A 87 -5.61 19.13 4.15
C ILE A 87 -4.44 19.04 3.17
N ASP A 88 -3.23 18.78 3.69
CA ASP A 88 -2.02 18.74 2.86
C ASP A 88 -1.85 17.40 2.13
N LYS A 89 -2.41 16.33 2.69
CA LYS A 89 -2.21 14.97 2.18
C LYS A 89 -3.44 14.10 2.36
N ILE A 90 -3.86 13.49 1.26
CA ILE A 90 -4.84 12.40 1.21
C ILE A 90 -4.10 11.09 0.93
N ILE A 91 -4.40 10.05 1.72
CA ILE A 91 -3.87 8.70 1.54
C ILE A 91 -5.06 7.73 1.60
N ASP A 92 -5.18 6.90 0.58
CA ASP A 92 -6.09 5.76 0.56
C ASP A 92 -5.28 4.48 0.81
N ILE A 93 -5.72 3.70 1.80
CA ILE A 93 -5.14 2.41 2.14
C ILE A 93 -6.24 1.38 1.85
N ASP A 94 -6.12 0.75 0.69
CA ASP A 94 -7.13 -0.14 0.15
C ASP A 94 -6.82 -1.62 0.42
N GLN A 95 -7.63 -2.49 -0.18
CA GLN A 95 -7.47 -3.95 -0.11
C GLN A 95 -6.81 -4.52 -1.38
N SER A 96 -6.27 -3.67 -2.25
CA SER A 96 -5.60 -4.14 -3.45
C SER A 96 -4.35 -4.93 -3.06
N PRO A 97 -4.04 -6.05 -3.73
CA PRO A 97 -2.82 -6.79 -3.45
C PRO A 97 -1.59 -5.89 -3.60
N ILE A 98 -0.67 -5.99 -2.64
CA ILE A 98 0.61 -5.23 -2.60
C ILE A 98 1.37 -5.30 -3.93
N GLY A 99 1.33 -6.47 -4.57
CA GLY A 99 1.82 -6.65 -5.93
C GLY A 99 1.29 -7.96 -6.49
N ARG A 100 1.28 -8.06 -7.83
CA ARG A 100 0.77 -9.24 -8.55
C ARG A 100 1.86 -10.26 -8.87
N THR A 101 3.05 -10.10 -8.28
CA THR A 101 4.21 -10.95 -8.57
C THR A 101 4.84 -11.49 -7.29
N PRO A 102 5.52 -12.66 -7.34
CA PRO A 102 6.26 -13.23 -6.20
C PRO A 102 7.43 -12.36 -5.69
N ARG A 103 7.73 -11.28 -6.40
CA ARG A 103 8.78 -10.30 -6.06
C ARG A 103 8.33 -9.28 -5.03
N SER A 104 7.02 -9.11 -4.87
CA SER A 104 6.44 -8.23 -3.86
C SER A 104 6.26 -8.99 -2.56
N ASN A 105 6.86 -8.50 -1.50
CA ASN A 105 6.69 -9.00 -0.15
C ASN A 105 6.71 -7.82 0.85
N PRO A 106 6.39 -8.03 2.13
CA PRO A 106 6.36 -6.94 3.11
C PRO A 106 7.68 -6.16 3.21
N ALA A 107 8.82 -6.83 3.07
CA ALA A 107 10.13 -6.19 3.18
C ALA A 107 10.43 -5.28 1.97
N THR A 108 10.02 -5.67 0.75
CA THR A 108 10.16 -4.80 -0.43
C THR A 108 9.14 -3.65 -0.42
N TYR A 109 7.92 -3.90 0.05
CA TYR A 109 6.86 -2.89 0.04
C TYR A 109 7.13 -1.76 1.04
N THR A 110 7.64 -2.11 2.22
CA THR A 110 8.00 -1.12 3.25
C THR A 110 9.35 -0.44 3.00
N GLY A 111 10.12 -0.87 1.99
CA GLY A 111 11.49 -0.42 1.77
C GLY A 111 12.52 -1.01 2.74
N THR A 112 12.10 -1.78 3.74
CA THR A 112 12.98 -2.40 4.74
C THR A 112 14.06 -3.28 4.10
N PHE A 113 13.74 -3.96 2.99
CA PHE A 113 14.70 -4.80 2.30
C PHE A 113 15.89 -4.02 1.73
N ASP A 114 15.71 -2.73 1.43
CA ASP A 114 16.78 -1.89 0.90
C ASP A 114 17.83 -1.64 1.99
N MET A 115 17.36 -1.31 3.20
CA MET A 115 18.19 -1.15 4.39
C MET A 115 18.93 -2.45 4.73
N ILE A 116 18.24 -3.59 4.66
CA ILE A 116 18.88 -4.91 4.90
C ILE A 116 19.99 -5.15 3.89
N ARG A 117 19.75 -4.89 2.59
CA ARG A 117 20.78 -5.11 1.56
C ARG A 117 21.97 -4.18 1.72
N GLU A 118 21.77 -2.96 2.20
CA GLU A 118 22.87 -2.05 2.54
C GLU A 118 23.72 -2.60 3.67
N LEU A 119 23.09 -3.09 4.75
CA LEU A 119 23.80 -3.74 5.86
C LEU A 119 24.62 -4.94 5.38
N PHE A 120 24.05 -5.79 4.52
CA PHE A 120 24.78 -6.93 3.95
C PHE A 120 25.97 -6.50 3.07
N ALA A 121 25.86 -5.38 2.36
CA ALA A 121 26.98 -4.84 1.58
C ALA A 121 28.10 -4.23 2.45
N MET A 122 27.81 -3.92 3.72
CA MET A 122 28.80 -3.38 4.66
C MET A 122 29.64 -4.45 5.36
N THR A 123 29.28 -5.73 5.25
CA THR A 123 30.02 -6.83 5.91
C THR A 123 31.45 -6.94 5.36
N PRO A 124 32.41 -7.43 6.16
CA PRO A 124 33.79 -7.63 5.70
C PRO A 124 33.88 -8.50 4.44
N ASP A 125 33.15 -9.61 4.40
CA ASP A 125 33.15 -10.52 3.24
C ASP A 125 32.61 -9.86 1.98
N ALA A 126 31.54 -9.08 2.11
CA ALA A 126 30.98 -8.34 0.98
C ALA A 126 31.99 -7.31 0.45
N LYS A 127 32.67 -6.57 1.34
CA LYS A 127 33.70 -5.59 0.96
C LYS A 127 34.89 -6.25 0.28
N MET A 128 35.42 -7.34 0.84
CA MET A 128 36.54 -8.09 0.26
C MET A 128 36.22 -8.62 -1.14
N ARG A 129 34.97 -9.05 -1.38
CA ARG A 129 34.52 -9.57 -2.69
C ARG A 129 33.98 -8.47 -3.63
N GLY A 130 34.04 -7.19 -3.24
CA GLY A 130 33.52 -6.07 -4.03
C GLY A 130 32.00 -6.07 -4.23
N TYR A 131 31.25 -6.77 -3.36
CA TYR A 131 29.80 -6.87 -3.44
C TYR A 131 29.13 -5.57 -3.01
N LYS A 132 28.26 -5.07 -3.88
CA LYS A 132 27.41 -3.90 -3.61
C LYS A 132 25.98 -4.34 -3.27
N ASN A 133 25.15 -3.38 -2.87
CA ASN A 133 23.74 -3.56 -2.57
C ASN A 133 23.00 -4.41 -3.64
N GLY A 134 23.31 -4.22 -4.93
CA GLY A 134 22.74 -5.00 -6.04
C GLY A 134 22.93 -6.52 -5.94
N ARG A 135 24.05 -7.02 -5.39
CA ARG A 135 24.30 -8.47 -5.20
C ARG A 135 23.30 -9.09 -4.22
N PHE A 136 22.83 -8.31 -3.24
CA PHE A 136 21.86 -8.76 -2.25
C PHE A 136 20.40 -8.54 -2.70
N SER A 137 20.17 -7.97 -3.89
CA SER A 137 18.86 -7.95 -4.51
C SER A 137 18.50 -9.29 -5.17
N PHE A 138 17.26 -9.74 -5.04
CA PHE A 138 16.72 -10.83 -5.86
C PHE A 138 16.15 -10.31 -7.19
N ASN A 139 15.99 -9.00 -7.35
CA ASN A 139 15.48 -8.40 -8.58
C ASN A 139 16.57 -8.15 -9.63
N VAL A 140 17.83 -8.04 -9.22
CA VAL A 140 18.98 -7.68 -10.08
C VAL A 140 19.83 -8.90 -10.41
N LYS A 141 20.32 -8.96 -11.66
CA LYS A 141 21.28 -9.99 -12.10
C LYS A 141 22.57 -9.92 -11.28
N GLY A 142 23.26 -11.05 -11.21
CA GLY A 142 24.57 -11.15 -10.55
C GLY A 142 24.50 -11.53 -9.08
N GLY A 143 23.33 -11.49 -8.43
CA GLY A 143 23.07 -11.89 -7.03
C GLY A 143 22.00 -12.96 -6.84
N ARG A 144 20.99 -12.89 -7.69
CA ARG A 144 19.84 -13.80 -7.68
C ARG A 144 20.18 -15.15 -8.30
N CYS A 145 19.30 -16.12 -8.09
CA CYS A 145 19.29 -17.35 -8.88
C CYS A 145 18.83 -17.03 -10.31
N GLU A 146 19.65 -17.31 -11.33
CA GLU A 146 19.26 -17.05 -12.72
C GLU A 146 18.24 -18.06 -13.26
N ALA A 147 18.19 -19.28 -12.70
CA ALA A 147 17.22 -20.29 -13.12
C ALA A 147 15.76 -19.86 -12.87
N CYS A 148 15.45 -19.35 -11.67
CA CYS A 148 14.14 -18.77 -11.35
C CYS A 148 14.09 -17.24 -11.47
N LYS A 149 15.13 -16.61 -12.04
CA LYS A 149 15.28 -15.15 -12.15
C LYS A 149 15.04 -14.39 -10.83
N GLY A 150 15.31 -15.02 -9.68
CA GLY A 150 15.14 -14.48 -8.34
C GLY A 150 13.77 -14.68 -7.68
N ASP A 151 12.82 -15.34 -8.34
CA ASP A 151 11.49 -15.56 -7.77
C ASP A 151 11.49 -16.65 -6.69
N GLY A 152 12.43 -17.61 -6.77
CA GLY A 152 12.56 -18.74 -5.85
C GLY A 152 11.54 -19.85 -6.10
N ILE A 153 10.55 -19.58 -6.92
CA ILE A 153 9.51 -20.50 -7.37
C ILE A 153 9.44 -20.47 -8.90
N ILE A 154 8.98 -21.56 -9.49
CA ILE A 154 8.69 -21.69 -10.91
C ILE A 154 7.18 -21.84 -11.06
N LYS A 155 6.61 -21.07 -11.97
CA LYS A 155 5.19 -21.14 -12.33
C LYS A 155 5.03 -22.21 -13.41
N ILE A 156 4.16 -23.19 -13.15
CA ILE A 156 3.77 -24.23 -14.11
C ILE A 156 2.38 -23.86 -14.60
N GLU A 157 2.27 -23.59 -15.91
CA GLU A 157 1.01 -23.26 -16.55
C GLU A 157 0.17 -24.52 -16.76
N MET A 158 -1.08 -24.45 -16.33
CA MET A 158 -2.01 -25.58 -16.40
C MET A 158 -3.15 -25.20 -17.35
N HIS A 159 -3.53 -26.09 -18.26
CA HIS A 159 -4.51 -25.77 -19.31
C HIS A 159 -5.93 -25.47 -18.78
N PHE A 160 -6.33 -26.13 -17.68
CA PHE A 160 -7.70 -26.08 -17.15
C PHE A 160 -7.77 -25.82 -15.65
N LEU A 161 -6.62 -25.81 -14.97
CA LEU A 161 -6.51 -25.58 -13.54
C LEU A 161 -5.78 -24.26 -13.29
N PRO A 162 -5.93 -23.65 -12.10
CA PRO A 162 -5.06 -22.56 -11.70
C PRO A 162 -3.60 -22.96 -11.78
N ASP A 163 -2.75 -22.02 -12.20
CA ASP A 163 -1.32 -22.24 -12.29
C ASP A 163 -0.73 -22.65 -10.94
N VAL A 164 0.22 -23.59 -10.98
CA VAL A 164 0.87 -24.13 -9.78
C VAL A 164 2.26 -23.52 -9.64
N TYR A 165 2.67 -23.26 -8.39
CA TYR A 165 3.99 -22.74 -8.07
C TYR A 165 4.81 -23.79 -7.34
N VAL A 166 5.93 -24.20 -7.93
CA VAL A 166 6.86 -25.16 -7.32
C VAL A 166 8.15 -24.47 -6.90
N PRO A 167 8.81 -24.90 -5.80
CA PRO A 167 10.13 -24.38 -5.45
C PRO A 167 11.13 -24.57 -6.58
N CYS A 168 11.97 -23.56 -6.84
CA CYS A 168 13.04 -23.69 -7.82
C CYS A 168 14.04 -24.75 -7.38
N GLU A 169 14.28 -25.76 -8.23
CA GLU A 169 15.18 -26.88 -7.93
C GLU A 169 16.64 -26.45 -7.71
N VAL A 170 17.09 -25.42 -8.43
CA VAL A 170 18.47 -24.92 -8.37
C VAL A 170 18.77 -24.21 -7.05
N CYS A 171 17.93 -23.26 -6.64
CA CYS A 171 18.15 -22.49 -5.41
C CYS A 171 17.38 -23.01 -4.20
N LYS A 172 16.55 -24.06 -4.36
CA LYS A 172 15.67 -24.62 -3.32
C LYS A 172 14.85 -23.54 -2.60
N GLY A 173 14.27 -22.61 -3.35
CA GLY A 173 13.49 -21.49 -2.79
C GLY A 173 14.28 -20.29 -2.27
N ARG A 174 15.61 -20.36 -2.13
CA ARG A 174 16.43 -19.28 -1.52
C ARG A 174 16.56 -17.99 -2.33
N ARG A 175 16.13 -18.00 -3.61
CA ARG A 175 16.21 -16.85 -4.55
C ARG A 175 17.62 -16.37 -4.90
N LYS A 176 18.67 -16.97 -4.33
CA LYS A 176 20.08 -16.60 -4.51
C LYS A 176 20.87 -17.67 -5.25
N SER A 177 21.92 -17.24 -5.95
CA SER A 177 22.92 -18.16 -6.51
C SER A 177 23.66 -18.90 -5.40
N THR A 178 24.09 -20.14 -5.66
CA THR A 178 24.83 -21.00 -4.70
C THR A 178 26.01 -20.28 -4.05
N GLY A 179 26.79 -19.49 -4.80
CA GLY A 179 27.92 -18.71 -4.27
C GLY A 179 27.60 -17.51 -3.35
N CYS A 180 26.35 -17.36 -2.90
CA CYS A 180 25.93 -16.38 -1.89
C CYS A 180 25.48 -17.02 -0.56
N ALA A 181 25.26 -18.34 -0.53
CA ALA A 181 24.58 -19.02 0.58
C ALA A 181 25.45 -20.09 1.27
N ASP A 182 26.67 -20.31 0.81
CA ASP A 182 27.63 -21.15 1.51
C ASP A 182 28.40 -20.27 2.52
N PRO A 183 28.37 -20.61 3.82
CA PRO A 183 29.19 -19.95 4.84
C PRO A 183 30.69 -20.15 4.57
#